data_AF-A0A535GS77-F1
#
_entry.id   AF-A0A535GS77-F1
#
_cell.length_a   1.000
_cell.length_b   1.000
_cell.length_c   1.000
_cell.angle_alpha   90.00
_cell.angle_beta   90.00
_cell.angle_gamma   90.00
#
_symmetry.space_group_name_H-M   'P 1'
#
loop_
_entity.id
_entity.type
_entity.pdbx_description
1 polymer ?
#
loop_
_entity_poly.entity_id
_entity_poly.type
_entity_poly.pdbx_seq_one_letter_code
_entity_poly.pdbx_strand_id
1 'polypeptide(L)'
;MKERHAYALYPPMERGMLLRNPDLASTLRDLARHGINGFYRGEIAAAVAAAIKKRDGLITRQDLATHRSQWVDPIGFAYRDLVVYELPPPTAGLVAASFALRLEAGQEFRAARDASYALRDRHITDPDFTVAPFEVFLDPTHEPAGQVDATPRAGDTIYLCAADDMGNVVSLIQSVAYDFGSGIVAEGTGMLLQNRGAYFKLDPAHVNRLEPKKRTMHTLIPAMAARDGRPWASFGTMGGERQPQLQVQVLRNLVNEGLDPAEAVARPRKAILVDGETLAVEADYPGAAEMARSDRRVRLMPAKHNSFGHAHAIVIDGPRAWRAGADPRSDGSVEYVS
;
A
#
# COMPACT_ATOMS: atom_id res chain seq x y z
N MET A 1 10.99 26.32 -4.58
CA MET A 1 11.05 26.46 -6.06
C MET A 1 10.88 25.06 -6.64
N LYS A 2 9.90 24.80 -7.50
CA LYS A 2 9.70 23.47 -8.10
C LYS A 2 10.96 23.07 -8.87
N GLU A 3 11.39 21.81 -8.73
CA GLU A 3 12.54 21.24 -9.45
C GLU A 3 12.30 21.36 -10.97
N ARG A 4 13.11 22.18 -11.67
CA ARG A 4 12.89 22.49 -13.09
C ARG A 4 12.94 21.23 -13.96
N HIS A 5 13.82 20.28 -13.63
CA HIS A 5 13.92 19.01 -14.36
C HIS A 5 12.70 18.12 -14.15
N ALA A 6 12.17 18.03 -12.92
CA ALA A 6 10.95 17.28 -12.67
C ALA A 6 9.75 17.86 -13.41
N TYR A 7 9.62 19.20 -13.43
CA TYR A 7 8.53 19.86 -14.16
C TYR A 7 8.65 19.71 -15.69
N ALA A 8 9.87 19.66 -16.23
CA ALA A 8 10.09 19.43 -17.65
C ALA A 8 9.71 17.99 -18.07
N LEU A 9 9.99 17.01 -17.22
CA LEU A 9 9.66 15.61 -17.46
C LEU A 9 8.21 15.25 -17.13
N TYR A 10 7.60 15.97 -16.19
CA TYR A 10 6.24 15.76 -15.71
C TYR A 10 5.51 17.11 -15.62
N PRO A 11 5.24 17.78 -16.76
CA PRO A 11 4.50 19.03 -16.77
C PRO A 11 3.04 18.77 -16.36
N PRO A 12 2.26 19.81 -16.01
CA PRO A 12 0.82 19.70 -15.91
C PRO A 12 0.27 19.11 -17.21
N MET A 13 -0.38 17.95 -17.10
CA MET A 13 -0.91 17.20 -18.24
C MET A 13 -2.42 17.38 -18.32
N GLU A 14 -2.93 17.49 -19.55
CA GLU A 14 -4.35 17.41 -19.85
C GLU A 14 -4.68 16.06 -20.50
N ARG A 15 -5.94 15.63 -20.40
CA ARG A 15 -6.41 14.38 -21.02
C ARG A 15 -6.08 14.40 -22.53
N GLY A 16 -5.47 13.32 -23.01
CA GLY A 16 -5.10 13.16 -24.42
C GLY A 16 -3.71 13.69 -24.78
N MET A 17 -3.03 14.41 -23.88
CA MET A 17 -1.64 14.80 -24.09
C MET A 17 -0.70 13.59 -24.01
N LEU A 18 0.31 13.57 -24.88
CA LEU A 18 1.33 12.53 -24.89
C LEU A 18 2.48 12.89 -23.94
N LEU A 19 2.69 12.06 -22.91
CA LEU A 19 3.88 12.15 -22.07
C LEU A 19 5.01 11.30 -22.67
N ARG A 20 6.21 11.87 -22.80
CA ARG A 20 7.42 11.15 -23.23
C ARG A 20 8.54 11.36 -22.21
N ASN A 21 9.12 10.26 -21.75
CA ASN A 21 10.28 10.27 -20.87
C ASN A 21 11.41 9.42 -21.50
N PRO A 22 12.20 10.01 -22.42
CA PRO A 22 13.25 9.29 -23.14
C PRO A 22 14.38 8.82 -22.21
N ASP A 23 14.67 9.57 -21.15
CA ASP A 23 15.67 9.17 -20.14
C ASP A 23 15.22 7.91 -19.40
N LEU A 24 13.96 7.87 -18.94
CA LEU A 24 13.41 6.67 -18.31
C LEU A 24 13.41 5.48 -19.27
N ALA A 25 13.10 5.69 -20.55
CA ALA A 25 13.19 4.63 -21.55
C ALA A 25 14.63 4.12 -21.73
N SER A 26 15.63 5.01 -21.69
CA SER A 26 17.05 4.64 -21.71
C SER A 26 17.42 3.83 -20.47
N THR A 27 17.04 4.29 -19.28
CA THR A 27 17.25 3.59 -18.01
C THR A 27 16.63 2.21 -17.99
N LEU A 28 15.38 2.05 -18.41
CA LEU A 28 14.72 0.74 -18.45
C LEU A 28 15.38 -0.22 -19.46
N ARG A 29 15.85 0.29 -20.61
CA ARG A 29 16.63 -0.53 -21.57
C ARG A 29 17.97 -0.96 -21.02
N ASP A 30 18.66 -0.09 -20.28
CA ASP A 30 19.91 -0.43 -19.62
C ASP A 30 19.71 -1.53 -18.58
N LEU A 31 18.69 -1.40 -17.72
CA LEU A 31 18.33 -2.41 -16.73
C LEU A 31 17.91 -3.74 -17.37
N ALA A 32 17.21 -3.72 -18.50
CA ALA A 32 16.85 -4.93 -19.22
C ALA A 32 18.07 -5.67 -19.80
N ARG A 33 19.10 -4.93 -20.22
CA ARG A 33 20.34 -5.50 -20.81
C ARG A 33 21.35 -5.96 -19.76
N HIS A 34 21.51 -5.20 -18.70
CA HIS A 34 22.60 -5.37 -17.72
C HIS A 34 22.11 -5.84 -16.34
N GLY A 35 20.79 -5.96 -16.17
CA GLY A 35 20.16 -6.36 -14.92
C GLY A 35 20.17 -5.26 -13.85
N ILE A 36 19.54 -5.56 -12.71
CA ILE A 36 19.33 -4.60 -11.62
C ILE A 36 20.63 -4.16 -10.92
N ASN A 37 21.74 -4.87 -11.12
CA ASN A 37 23.02 -4.48 -10.54
C ASN A 37 23.49 -3.10 -11.05
N GLY A 38 23.18 -2.75 -12.30
CA GLY A 38 23.44 -1.42 -12.86
C GLY A 38 22.72 -0.30 -12.10
N PHE A 39 21.52 -0.60 -11.57
CA PHE A 39 20.77 0.34 -10.73
C PHE A 39 21.53 0.70 -9.45
N TYR A 40 21.99 -0.31 -8.72
CA TYR A 40 22.54 -0.14 -7.37
C TYR A 40 24.05 0.13 -7.32
N ARG A 41 24.79 -0.22 -8.38
CA ARG A 41 26.26 -0.10 -8.41
C ARG A 41 26.82 0.68 -9.60
N GLY A 42 25.98 1.00 -10.59
CA GLY A 42 26.38 1.69 -11.81
C GLY A 42 26.10 3.19 -11.80
N GLU A 43 25.91 3.73 -13.01
CA GLU A 43 25.69 5.17 -13.25
C GLU A 43 24.37 5.68 -12.65
N ILE A 44 23.34 4.84 -12.60
CA ILE A 44 22.07 5.20 -11.95
C ILE A 44 22.30 5.48 -10.46
N ALA A 45 23.06 4.62 -9.76
CA ALA A 45 23.40 4.85 -8.37
C ALA A 45 24.24 6.13 -8.17
N ALA A 46 25.15 6.42 -9.10
CA ALA A 46 25.91 7.66 -9.07
C ALA A 46 25.02 8.90 -9.24
N ALA A 47 24.08 8.86 -10.19
CA ALA A 47 23.11 9.93 -10.44
C ALA A 47 22.19 10.17 -9.23
N VAL A 48 21.68 9.11 -8.60
CA VAL A 48 20.86 9.20 -7.38
C VAL A 48 21.67 9.83 -6.24
N ALA A 49 22.87 9.33 -5.96
CA ALA A 49 23.71 9.87 -4.89
C ALA A 49 24.10 11.34 -5.14
N ALA A 50 24.39 11.72 -6.40
CA ALA A 50 24.70 13.09 -6.77
C ALA A 50 23.48 14.02 -6.58
N ALA A 51 22.29 13.58 -7.00
CA ALA A 51 21.05 14.34 -6.84
C ALA A 51 20.70 14.57 -5.36
N ILE A 52 20.97 13.59 -4.51
CA ILE A 52 20.75 13.69 -3.06
C ILE A 52 21.83 14.57 -2.40
N LYS A 53 23.11 14.38 -2.73
CA LYS A 53 24.23 15.17 -2.19
C LYS A 53 24.11 16.66 -2.52
N LYS A 54 23.62 17.02 -3.71
CA LYS A 54 23.34 18.41 -4.11
C LYS A 54 22.37 19.14 -3.18
N ARG A 55 21.65 18.39 -2.32
CA ARG A 55 20.63 18.87 -1.39
C ARG A 55 20.97 18.55 0.06
N ASP A 56 22.25 18.33 0.34
CA ASP A 56 22.76 17.97 1.67
C ASP A 56 22.12 16.70 2.25
N GLY A 57 21.60 15.82 1.38
CA GLY A 57 21.02 14.55 1.78
C GLY A 57 22.09 13.49 2.07
N LEU A 58 21.70 12.48 2.83
CA LEU A 58 22.64 11.54 3.46
C LEU A 58 22.89 10.25 2.68
N ILE A 59 22.09 9.97 1.63
CA ILE A 59 22.22 8.72 0.86
C ILE A 59 23.44 8.81 -0.06
N THR A 60 24.33 7.84 0.10
CA THR A 60 25.57 7.71 -0.67
C THR A 60 25.48 6.58 -1.70
N ARG A 61 26.48 6.52 -2.59
CA ARG A 61 26.65 5.36 -3.50
C ARG A 61 26.85 4.06 -2.72
N GLN A 62 27.49 4.11 -1.55
CA GLN A 62 27.73 2.93 -0.75
C GLN A 62 26.42 2.39 -0.15
N ASP A 63 25.51 3.27 0.27
CA ASP A 63 24.18 2.87 0.74
C ASP A 63 23.41 2.12 -0.35
N LEU A 64 23.45 2.65 -1.59
CA LEU A 64 22.82 1.99 -2.74
C LEU A 64 23.50 0.64 -3.07
N ALA A 65 24.84 0.59 -3.09
CA ALA A 65 25.58 -0.62 -3.42
C ALA A 65 25.41 -1.76 -2.40
N THR A 66 25.15 -1.40 -1.14
CA THR A 66 24.96 -2.35 -0.04
C THR A 66 23.50 -2.75 0.16
N HIS A 67 22.54 -2.03 -0.43
CA HIS A 67 21.13 -2.40 -0.39
C HIS A 67 20.88 -3.81 -0.93
N ARG A 68 19.98 -4.55 -0.27
CA ARG A 68 19.42 -5.82 -0.72
C ARG A 68 17.94 -5.88 -0.35
N SER A 69 17.14 -6.48 -1.24
CA SER A 69 15.81 -6.96 -0.89
C SER A 69 15.91 -8.19 0.00
N GLN A 70 14.92 -8.40 0.86
CA GLN A 70 14.85 -9.55 1.77
C GLN A 70 13.68 -10.44 1.37
N TRP A 71 13.94 -11.74 1.29
CA TRP A 71 12.87 -12.74 1.36
C TRP A 71 12.44 -12.85 2.81
N VAL A 72 11.14 -12.76 3.04
CA VAL A 72 10.55 -12.82 4.38
C VAL A 72 9.37 -13.79 4.35
N ASP A 73 9.15 -14.47 5.46
CA ASP A 73 7.96 -15.27 5.65
C ASP A 73 6.76 -14.34 5.88
N PRO A 74 5.64 -14.55 5.18
CA PRO A 74 4.43 -13.76 5.39
C PRO A 74 3.81 -14.07 6.75
N ILE A 75 3.05 -13.12 7.27
CA ILE A 75 2.21 -13.34 8.45
C ILE A 75 0.90 -13.96 7.98
N GLY A 76 0.61 -15.16 8.46
CA GLY A 76 -0.66 -15.85 8.22
C GLY A 76 -1.60 -15.69 9.41
N PHE A 77 -2.87 -15.40 9.15
CA PHE A 77 -3.93 -15.45 10.17
C PHE A 77 -5.17 -16.17 9.63
N ALA A 78 -5.86 -16.90 10.51
CA ALA A 78 -7.10 -17.56 10.16
C ALA A 78 -8.21 -16.52 9.98
N TYR A 79 -8.93 -16.60 8.85
CA TYR A 79 -10.11 -15.79 8.59
C TYR A 79 -11.18 -16.70 7.99
N ARG A 80 -12.14 -17.14 8.83
CA ARG A 80 -13.15 -18.14 8.48
C ARG A 80 -12.50 -19.45 8.00
N ASP A 81 -12.79 -19.88 6.78
CA ASP A 81 -12.26 -21.09 6.14
C ASP A 81 -10.92 -20.85 5.40
N LEU A 82 -10.33 -19.66 5.55
CA LEU A 82 -9.10 -19.24 4.87
C LEU A 82 -7.95 -19.02 5.85
N VAL A 83 -6.73 -19.07 5.31
CA VAL A 83 -5.56 -18.40 5.87
C VAL A 83 -5.24 -17.19 5.00
N VAL A 84 -5.29 -15.99 5.58
CA VAL A 84 -4.92 -14.75 4.90
C VAL A 84 -3.48 -14.40 5.23
N TYR A 85 -2.72 -14.02 4.21
CA TYR A 85 -1.31 -13.71 4.26
C TYR A 85 -1.06 -12.24 3.97
N GLU A 86 -0.25 -11.63 4.83
CA GLU A 86 0.22 -10.26 4.74
C GLU A 86 1.74 -10.23 4.85
N LEU A 87 2.37 -9.15 4.37
CA LEU A 87 3.79 -8.92 4.66
C LEU A 87 3.99 -8.58 6.14
N PRO A 88 5.13 -9.00 6.74
CA PRO A 88 5.48 -8.61 8.09
C PRO A 88 5.92 -7.13 8.19
N PRO A 89 6.13 -6.60 9.40
CA PRO A 89 6.86 -5.35 9.60
C PRO A 89 8.15 -5.29 8.75
N PRO A 90 8.50 -4.12 8.20
CA PRO A 90 7.97 -2.80 8.55
C PRO A 90 6.65 -2.42 7.87
N THR A 91 6.02 -3.33 7.11
CA THR A 91 4.74 -3.05 6.47
C THR A 91 3.58 -3.00 7.47
N ALA A 92 2.45 -2.41 7.06
CA ALA A 92 1.24 -2.32 7.85
C ALA A 92 0.34 -3.57 7.75
N GLY A 93 0.85 -4.73 7.30
CA GLY A 93 0.05 -5.94 7.07
C GLY A 93 -0.67 -6.43 8.33
N LEU A 94 0.01 -6.39 9.48
CA LEU A 94 -0.56 -6.68 10.80
C LEU A 94 -1.78 -5.81 11.16
N VAL A 95 -1.87 -4.59 10.61
CA VAL A 95 -2.99 -3.69 10.83
C VAL A 95 -4.22 -4.20 10.09
N ALA A 96 -4.06 -4.73 8.89
CA ALA A 96 -5.15 -5.35 8.13
C ALA A 96 -5.64 -6.62 8.84
N ALA A 97 -4.73 -7.46 9.32
CA ALA A 97 -5.06 -8.64 10.10
C ALA A 97 -5.84 -8.30 11.38
N SER A 98 -5.33 -7.38 12.20
CA SER A 98 -6.01 -6.95 13.43
C SER A 98 -7.38 -6.35 13.14
N PHE A 99 -7.48 -5.52 12.09
CA PHE A 99 -8.73 -4.88 11.71
C PHE A 99 -9.78 -5.90 11.23
N ALA A 100 -9.38 -6.88 10.40
CA ALA A 100 -10.27 -7.95 9.95
C ALA A 100 -10.83 -8.77 11.11
N LEU A 101 -9.96 -9.20 12.04
CA LEU A 101 -10.34 -10.03 13.18
C LEU A 101 -11.25 -9.29 14.16
N ARG A 102 -11.01 -7.99 14.39
CA ARG A 102 -11.88 -7.15 15.25
C ARG A 102 -13.26 -6.95 14.65
N LEU A 103 -13.34 -6.73 13.33
CA LEU A 103 -14.63 -6.65 12.64
C LEU A 103 -15.37 -7.99 12.67
N GLU A 104 -14.66 -9.12 12.53
CA GLU A 104 -15.27 -10.46 12.63
C GLU A 104 -15.78 -10.74 14.06
N ALA A 105 -15.09 -10.22 15.07
CA ALA A 105 -15.54 -10.25 16.47
C ALA A 105 -16.72 -9.30 16.78
N GLY A 106 -17.23 -8.58 15.77
CA GLY A 106 -18.41 -7.70 15.91
C GLY A 106 -18.10 -6.30 16.43
N GLN A 107 -16.83 -5.86 16.45
CA GLN A 107 -16.52 -4.49 16.83
C GLN A 107 -16.98 -3.48 15.77
N GLU A 108 -17.41 -2.31 16.24
CA GLU A 108 -17.75 -1.20 15.37
C GLU A 108 -16.54 -0.73 14.54
N PHE A 109 -16.80 -0.31 13.29
CA PHE A 109 -15.75 0.00 12.31
C PHE A 109 -14.69 0.97 12.82
N ARG A 110 -15.12 2.02 13.54
CA ARG A 110 -14.22 3.00 14.13
C ARG A 110 -13.37 2.41 15.24
N ALA A 111 -13.99 1.70 16.19
CA ALA A 111 -13.30 1.09 17.31
C ALA A 111 -12.26 0.06 16.83
N ALA A 112 -12.65 -0.80 15.90
CA ALA A 112 -11.74 -1.77 15.29
C ALA A 112 -10.54 -1.09 14.60
N ARG A 113 -10.79 0.00 13.86
CA ARG A 113 -9.74 0.76 13.17
C ARG A 113 -8.82 1.44 14.18
N ASP A 114 -9.36 2.18 15.13
CA ASP A 114 -8.59 2.93 16.12
C ASP A 114 -7.69 2.00 16.93
N ALA A 115 -8.21 0.85 17.38
CA ALA A 115 -7.41 -0.15 18.07
C ALA A 115 -6.26 -0.69 17.20
N SER A 116 -6.55 -1.10 15.96
CA SER A 116 -5.55 -1.66 15.05
C SER A 116 -4.44 -0.66 14.71
N TYR A 117 -4.80 0.63 14.54
CA TYR A 117 -3.87 1.69 14.20
C TYR A 117 -3.07 2.17 15.43
N ALA A 118 -3.63 2.12 16.63
CA ALA A 118 -2.88 2.37 17.87
C ALA A 118 -1.75 1.33 18.05
N LEU A 119 -2.03 0.06 17.76
CA LEU A 119 -1.00 -0.99 17.75
C LEU A 119 0.10 -0.71 16.72
N ARG A 120 -0.29 -0.29 15.50
CA ARG A 120 0.66 0.11 14.44
C ARG A 120 1.64 1.16 14.95
N ASP A 121 1.10 2.27 15.46
CA ASP A 121 1.91 3.44 15.84
C ASP A 121 2.82 3.15 17.02
N ARG A 122 2.40 2.23 17.90
CA ARG A 122 3.19 1.78 19.04
C ARG A 122 4.27 0.76 18.70
N HIS A 123 4.06 -0.09 17.70
CA HIS A 123 4.89 -1.30 17.53
C HIS A 123 5.52 -1.50 16.16
N ILE A 124 4.93 -0.98 15.07
CA ILE A 124 5.42 -1.29 13.71
C ILE A 124 6.56 -0.36 13.32
N THR A 125 7.73 -0.96 13.08
CA THR A 125 8.92 -0.34 12.50
C THR A 125 9.81 -1.43 11.86
N ASP A 126 11.06 -1.12 11.54
CA ASP A 126 12.04 -2.10 11.07
C ASP A 126 12.20 -3.27 12.07
N PRO A 127 11.98 -4.53 11.66
CA PRO A 127 12.14 -5.69 12.53
C PRO A 127 13.60 -5.90 13.00
N ASP A 128 14.59 -5.34 12.31
CA ASP A 128 16.00 -5.38 12.75
C ASP A 128 16.27 -4.45 13.96
N PHE A 129 15.32 -3.58 14.29
CA PHE A 129 15.41 -2.61 15.39
C PHE A 129 14.40 -2.91 16.50
N THR A 130 13.16 -3.23 16.15
CA THR A 130 12.12 -3.60 17.11
C THR A 130 11.21 -4.66 16.50
N VAL A 131 11.07 -5.79 17.18
CA VAL A 131 10.12 -6.85 16.80
C VAL A 131 8.73 -6.49 17.30
N ALA A 132 7.74 -6.44 16.40
CA ALA A 132 6.36 -6.20 16.79
C ALA A 132 5.75 -7.48 17.42
N PRO A 133 4.90 -7.37 18.46
CA PRO A 133 4.26 -8.52 19.11
C PRO A 133 3.07 -9.01 18.28
N PHE A 134 3.25 -10.01 17.42
CA PHE A 134 2.24 -10.43 16.44
C PHE A 134 0.96 -10.92 17.11
N GLU A 135 1.10 -11.67 18.20
CA GLU A 135 -0.01 -12.21 19.01
C GLU A 135 -0.96 -11.11 19.49
N VAL A 136 -0.44 -9.92 19.82
CA VAL A 136 -1.26 -8.78 20.27
C VAL A 136 -2.10 -8.21 19.13
N PHE A 137 -1.59 -8.22 17.89
CA PHE A 137 -2.36 -7.79 16.73
C PHE A 137 -3.46 -8.79 16.38
N LEU A 138 -3.20 -10.09 16.56
CA LEU A 138 -4.14 -11.16 16.22
C LEU A 138 -5.18 -11.46 17.32
N ASP A 139 -5.04 -10.86 18.50
CA ASP A 139 -6.05 -10.92 19.56
C ASP A 139 -7.06 -9.76 19.42
N PRO A 140 -8.30 -10.02 18.96
CA PRO A 140 -9.31 -8.96 18.83
C PRO A 140 -9.78 -8.44 20.19
N THR A 141 -9.53 -9.14 21.31
CA THR A 141 -9.93 -8.73 22.66
C THR A 141 -8.91 -7.84 23.36
N HIS A 142 -7.70 -7.76 22.82
CA HIS A 142 -6.66 -6.88 23.35
C HIS A 142 -7.07 -5.41 23.20
N GLU A 143 -7.00 -4.63 24.27
CA GLU A 143 -7.24 -3.18 24.22
C GLU A 143 -5.91 -2.42 24.18
N PRO A 144 -5.57 -1.79 23.05
CA PRO A 144 -4.27 -1.15 22.89
C PRO A 144 -4.20 0.20 23.60
N ALA A 145 -3.05 0.47 24.21
CA ALA A 145 -2.75 1.77 24.80
C ALA A 145 -2.10 2.71 23.78
N GLY A 146 -2.66 3.90 23.60
CA GLY A 146 -2.10 4.97 22.76
C GLY A 146 -3.15 5.68 21.93
N GLN A 147 -2.73 6.73 21.23
CA GLN A 147 -3.56 7.43 20.24
C GLN A 147 -3.03 7.15 18.84
N VAL A 148 -3.94 7.14 17.88
CA VAL A 148 -3.57 7.03 16.45
C VAL A 148 -2.86 8.30 16.02
N ASP A 149 -1.73 8.12 15.33
CA ASP A 149 -1.00 9.19 14.65
C ASP A 149 -1.85 9.77 13.52
N ALA A 150 -2.49 10.92 13.79
CA ALA A 150 -3.32 11.65 12.85
C ALA A 150 -2.52 12.67 12.00
N THR A 151 -1.20 12.53 11.90
CA THR A 151 -0.37 13.42 11.08
C THR A 151 -0.79 13.26 9.61
N PRO A 152 -1.26 14.32 8.93
CA PRO A 152 -1.67 14.20 7.54
C PRO A 152 -0.49 13.81 6.66
N ARG A 153 -0.64 12.70 5.93
CA ARG A 153 0.30 12.22 4.92
C ARG A 153 -0.44 12.04 3.61
N ALA A 154 0.12 12.59 2.53
CA ALA A 154 -0.29 12.22 1.19
C ALA A 154 0.15 10.77 0.91
N GLY A 155 -0.33 10.16 -0.15
CA GLY A 155 0.03 8.79 -0.44
C GLY A 155 -0.61 8.31 -1.72
N ASP A 156 0.24 7.91 -2.66
CA ASP A 156 -0.16 7.31 -3.93
C ASP A 156 0.63 6.02 -4.13
N THR A 157 0.05 5.04 -4.80
CA THR A 157 0.57 3.66 -4.86
C THR A 157 -0.05 2.95 -6.05
N ILE A 158 0.69 2.05 -6.70
CA ILE A 158 0.07 1.09 -7.61
C ILE A 158 0.00 -0.27 -6.93
N TYR A 159 -1.10 -0.99 -7.18
CA TYR A 159 -1.25 -2.39 -6.85
C TYR A 159 -1.48 -3.17 -8.15
N LEU A 160 -0.91 -4.36 -8.24
CA LEU A 160 -1.09 -5.31 -9.33
C LEU A 160 -1.11 -6.73 -8.77
N CYS A 161 -1.89 -7.61 -9.39
CA CYS A 161 -1.81 -9.04 -9.17
C CYS A 161 -1.78 -9.78 -10.50
N ALA A 162 -1.16 -10.96 -10.49
CA ALA A 162 -1.07 -11.85 -11.64
C ALA A 162 -1.09 -13.31 -11.17
N ALA A 163 -1.59 -14.21 -12.02
CA ALA A 163 -1.53 -15.64 -11.81
C ALA A 163 -1.25 -16.35 -13.13
N ASP A 164 -0.62 -17.52 -13.09
CA ASP A 164 -0.36 -18.36 -14.27
C ASP A 164 -0.81 -19.83 -14.07
N ASP A 165 -0.82 -20.59 -15.16
CA ASP A 165 -1.31 -21.96 -15.18
C ASP A 165 -0.34 -22.97 -14.58
N MET A 166 0.88 -22.53 -14.24
CA MET A 166 1.84 -23.28 -13.42
C MET A 166 1.55 -23.15 -11.92
N GLY A 167 0.57 -22.32 -11.54
CA GLY A 167 0.19 -22.08 -10.15
C GLY A 167 1.00 -20.98 -9.47
N ASN A 168 1.76 -20.18 -10.23
CA ASN A 168 2.39 -18.99 -9.67
C ASN A 168 1.32 -17.92 -9.45
N VAL A 169 1.40 -17.24 -8.30
CA VAL A 169 0.51 -16.13 -7.94
C VAL A 169 1.37 -15.00 -7.41
N VAL A 170 1.13 -13.79 -7.90
CA VAL A 170 1.86 -12.59 -7.51
C VAL A 170 0.89 -11.55 -6.98
N SER A 171 1.19 -11.05 -5.79
CA SER A 171 0.56 -9.86 -5.22
C SER A 171 1.64 -8.80 -5.07
N LEU A 172 1.56 -7.73 -5.87
CA LEU A 172 2.61 -6.73 -5.98
C LEU A 172 2.05 -5.35 -5.69
N ILE A 173 2.79 -4.62 -4.87
CA ILE A 173 2.50 -3.24 -4.55
C ILE A 173 3.79 -2.43 -4.53
N GLN A 174 3.79 -1.24 -5.14
CA GLN A 174 4.95 -0.36 -5.15
C GLN A 174 4.53 1.11 -5.14
N SER A 175 5.38 1.96 -4.57
CA SER A 175 5.08 3.37 -4.36
C SER A 175 6.35 4.18 -4.14
N VAL A 176 6.34 5.44 -4.56
CA VAL A 176 7.34 6.46 -4.22
C VAL A 176 7.00 7.24 -2.94
N ALA A 177 6.05 6.71 -2.16
CA ALA A 177 5.35 7.29 -1.02
C ALA A 177 4.28 8.32 -1.39
N TYR A 178 4.56 9.62 -1.32
CA TYR A 178 3.56 10.62 -1.68
C TYR A 178 3.55 10.75 -3.20
N ASP A 179 2.41 10.93 -3.84
CA ASP A 179 2.20 11.27 -5.27
C ASP A 179 3.45 11.08 -6.19
N PHE A 180 4.20 12.16 -6.47
CA PHE A 180 5.43 12.18 -7.30
C PHE A 180 6.74 12.02 -6.50
N GLY A 181 6.65 11.41 -5.32
CA GLY A 181 7.70 11.21 -4.35
C GLY A 181 8.23 12.53 -3.77
N SER A 182 9.54 12.67 -3.81
CA SER A 182 10.23 13.89 -3.37
C SER A 182 10.14 15.04 -4.38
N GLY A 183 9.63 14.78 -5.60
CA GLY A 183 9.70 15.71 -6.72
C GLY A 183 11.12 15.93 -7.25
N ILE A 184 12.10 15.13 -6.82
CA ILE A 184 13.49 15.15 -7.30
C ILE A 184 13.63 14.07 -8.36
N VAL A 185 14.24 14.42 -9.49
CA VAL A 185 14.63 13.46 -10.53
C VAL A 185 16.14 13.23 -10.45
N ALA A 186 16.58 11.98 -10.47
CA ALA A 186 17.99 11.66 -10.67
C ALA A 186 18.38 12.01 -12.11
N GLU A 187 19.27 12.99 -12.26
CA GLU A 187 19.62 13.59 -13.55
C GLU A 187 20.06 12.53 -14.58
N GLY A 188 19.52 12.61 -15.80
CA GLY A 188 19.79 11.66 -16.88
C GLY A 188 19.12 10.29 -16.77
N THR A 189 18.32 10.04 -15.72
CA THR A 189 17.62 8.75 -15.53
C THR A 189 16.13 8.81 -15.80
N GLY A 190 15.54 10.01 -15.79
CA GLY A 190 14.10 10.21 -15.87
C GLY A 190 13.31 9.70 -14.64
N MET A 191 14.00 9.18 -13.61
CA MET A 191 13.40 8.55 -12.44
C MET A 191 13.17 9.55 -11.29
N LEU A 192 11.96 9.53 -10.74
CA LEU A 192 11.63 10.25 -9.52
C LEU A 192 12.14 9.51 -8.28
N LEU A 193 12.71 10.25 -7.34
CA LEU A 193 13.15 9.71 -6.06
C LEU A 193 11.98 9.70 -5.07
N GLN A 194 11.80 8.57 -4.38
CA GLN A 194 10.81 8.44 -3.33
C GLN A 194 11.07 9.40 -2.15
N ASN A 195 10.01 9.74 -1.41
CA ASN A 195 10.11 10.47 -0.15
C ASN A 195 9.65 9.65 1.06
N ARG A 196 9.72 8.31 0.98
CA ARG A 196 9.31 7.38 2.04
C ARG A 196 9.91 7.70 3.40
N GLY A 197 11.14 8.22 3.46
CA GLY A 197 11.78 8.64 4.71
C GLY A 197 10.98 9.64 5.54
N ALA A 198 10.02 10.36 4.95
CA ALA A 198 9.09 11.25 5.66
C ALA A 198 8.17 10.51 6.68
N TYR A 199 8.11 9.18 6.64
CA TYR A 199 7.40 8.37 7.63
C TYR A 199 8.12 8.22 8.97
N PHE A 200 9.44 8.49 9.01
CA PHE A 200 10.16 8.45 10.27
C PHE A 200 9.64 9.50 11.24
N LYS A 201 9.69 9.16 12.52
CA LYS A 201 9.47 10.08 13.63
C LYS A 201 10.78 10.73 14.05
N LEU A 202 10.67 11.98 14.50
CA LEU A 202 11.82 12.72 15.05
C LEU A 202 11.85 12.69 16.58
N ASP A 203 10.81 12.16 17.22
CA ASP A 203 10.83 11.84 18.64
C ASP A 203 11.80 10.68 18.89
N PRO A 204 12.88 10.88 19.68
CA PRO A 204 13.87 9.84 19.94
C PRO A 204 13.32 8.66 20.77
N ALA A 205 12.17 8.81 21.44
CA ALA A 205 11.53 7.72 22.17
C ALA A 205 10.62 6.85 21.28
N HIS A 206 10.27 7.31 20.08
CA HIS A 206 9.32 6.61 19.21
C HIS A 206 9.95 5.37 18.56
N VAL A 207 9.20 4.27 18.46
CA VAL A 207 9.71 3.01 17.85
C VAL A 207 10.14 3.22 16.39
N ASN A 208 9.35 3.99 15.63
CA ASN A 208 9.67 4.39 14.26
C ASN A 208 10.53 5.67 14.14
N ARG A 209 11.42 5.96 15.10
CA ARG A 209 12.38 7.08 15.00
C ARG A 209 13.38 6.90 13.85
N LEU A 210 13.87 8.01 13.30
CA LEU A 210 14.91 8.02 12.26
C LEU A 210 16.24 7.47 12.80
N GLU A 211 16.77 6.41 12.18
CA GLU A 211 18.08 5.84 12.52
C GLU A 211 18.85 5.42 11.26
N PRO A 212 20.20 5.45 11.28
CA PRO A 212 21.00 4.99 10.15
C PRO A 212 20.64 3.55 9.77
N LYS A 213 20.48 3.30 8.45
CA LYS A 213 20.18 1.98 7.86
C LYS A 213 18.83 1.37 8.26
N LYS A 214 18.04 2.04 9.08
CA LYS A 214 16.69 1.61 9.43
C LYS A 214 15.73 1.82 8.26
N ARG A 215 14.74 0.95 8.14
CA ARG A 215 13.57 1.12 7.28
C ARG A 215 12.42 1.68 8.11
N THR A 216 11.79 2.73 7.60
CA THR A 216 10.62 3.31 8.28
C THR A 216 9.40 2.40 8.14
N MET A 217 8.36 2.58 8.95
CA MET A 217 7.06 1.94 8.72
C MET A 217 6.56 2.20 7.28
N HIS A 218 6.11 1.14 6.61
CA HIS A 218 5.60 1.14 5.25
C HIS A 218 4.08 0.92 5.23
N THR A 219 3.38 1.74 4.45
CA THR A 219 1.92 1.60 4.25
C THR A 219 1.54 0.48 3.28
N LEU A 220 2.49 -0.06 2.53
CA LEU A 220 2.26 -0.97 1.41
C LEU A 220 1.92 -2.37 1.90
N ILE A 221 0.73 -2.88 1.58
CA ILE A 221 0.24 -4.19 2.03
C ILE A 221 -0.34 -5.04 0.88
N PRO A 222 0.48 -5.87 0.21
CA PRO A 222 -0.02 -6.86 -0.73
C PRO A 222 -0.55 -8.08 0.04
N ALA A 223 -1.71 -8.61 -0.37
CA ALA A 223 -2.34 -9.74 0.30
C ALA A 223 -2.56 -10.94 -0.62
N MET A 224 -2.50 -12.12 0.00
CA MET A 224 -2.98 -13.36 -0.58
C MET A 224 -3.84 -14.10 0.44
N ALA A 225 -4.72 -14.96 -0.02
CA ALA A 225 -5.45 -15.88 0.83
C ALA A 225 -5.33 -17.30 0.27
N ALA A 226 -5.23 -18.28 1.17
CA ALA A 226 -5.22 -19.70 0.85
C ALA A 226 -6.43 -20.40 1.46
N ARG A 227 -6.90 -21.43 0.76
CA ARG A 227 -7.92 -22.38 1.22
C ARG A 227 -7.34 -23.78 1.07
N ASP A 228 -7.48 -24.62 2.10
CA ASP A 228 -6.96 -26.00 2.11
C ASP A 228 -5.47 -26.11 1.71
N GLY A 229 -4.66 -25.14 2.15
CA GLY A 229 -3.22 -25.08 1.86
C GLY A 229 -2.87 -24.69 0.42
N ARG A 230 -3.83 -24.23 -0.39
CA ARG A 230 -3.62 -23.80 -1.77
C ARG A 230 -3.96 -22.32 -1.95
N PRO A 231 -3.25 -21.57 -2.82
CA PRO A 231 -3.64 -20.21 -3.16
C PRO A 231 -5.08 -20.15 -3.64
N TRP A 232 -5.86 -19.26 -3.05
CA TRP A 232 -7.28 -19.03 -3.40
C TRP A 232 -7.49 -17.64 -3.97
N ALA A 233 -6.86 -16.61 -3.39
CA ALA A 233 -6.99 -15.25 -3.91
C ALA A 233 -5.70 -14.46 -3.79
N SER A 234 -5.48 -13.55 -4.73
CA SER A 234 -4.57 -12.42 -4.58
C SER A 234 -5.38 -11.14 -4.66
N PHE A 235 -5.20 -10.24 -3.70
CA PHE A 235 -5.96 -8.99 -3.64
C PHE A 235 -5.16 -7.90 -2.93
N GLY A 236 -5.54 -6.65 -3.17
CA GLY A 236 -4.84 -5.51 -2.61
C GLY A 236 -5.36 -4.21 -3.21
N THR A 237 -4.93 -3.09 -2.65
CA THR A 237 -5.42 -1.77 -3.05
C THR A 237 -4.39 -0.69 -2.80
N MET A 238 -4.37 0.33 -3.64
CA MET A 238 -3.81 1.63 -3.30
C MET A 238 -4.57 2.25 -2.10
N GLY A 239 -3.94 3.20 -1.40
CA GLY A 239 -4.67 4.06 -0.45
C GLY A 239 -3.85 4.63 0.71
N GLY A 240 -2.52 4.61 0.63
CA GLY A 240 -1.64 5.09 1.71
C GLY A 240 -2.02 4.51 3.07
N GLU A 241 -2.26 5.38 4.05
CA GLU A 241 -2.68 5.00 5.41
C GLU A 241 -4.01 4.22 5.46
N ARG A 242 -4.86 4.32 4.44
CA ARG A 242 -6.18 3.67 4.41
C ARG A 242 -6.14 2.24 3.85
N GLN A 243 -5.00 1.76 3.36
CA GLN A 243 -4.92 0.43 2.75
C GLN A 243 -5.50 -0.68 3.64
N PRO A 244 -5.19 -0.80 4.95
CA PRO A 244 -5.80 -1.82 5.81
C PRO A 244 -7.34 -1.77 5.81
N GLN A 245 -7.91 -0.58 5.86
CA GLN A 245 -9.37 -0.42 5.90
C GLN A 245 -10.03 -0.85 4.59
N LEU A 246 -9.43 -0.48 3.47
CA LEU A 246 -9.96 -0.73 2.13
C LEU A 246 -9.77 -2.20 1.72
N GLN A 247 -8.60 -2.75 2.01
CA GLN A 247 -8.24 -4.13 1.71
C GLN A 247 -9.13 -5.11 2.49
N VAL A 248 -9.42 -4.84 3.77
CA VAL A 248 -10.35 -5.66 4.58
C VAL A 248 -11.79 -5.57 4.09
N GLN A 249 -12.23 -4.42 3.56
CA GLN A 249 -13.55 -4.34 2.92
C GLN A 249 -13.63 -5.23 1.68
N VAL A 250 -12.58 -5.28 0.86
CA VAL A 250 -12.50 -6.20 -0.30
C VAL A 250 -12.50 -7.66 0.15
N LEU A 251 -11.70 -8.01 1.18
CA LEU A 251 -11.69 -9.35 1.76
C LEU A 251 -13.09 -9.79 2.21
N ARG A 252 -13.79 -8.93 2.96
CA ARG A 252 -15.16 -9.23 3.42
C ARG A 252 -16.15 -9.38 2.27
N ASN A 253 -16.04 -8.57 1.22
CA ASN A 253 -16.89 -8.71 0.05
C ASN A 253 -16.66 -10.06 -0.68
N LEU A 254 -15.40 -10.48 -0.80
CA LEU A 254 -15.05 -11.76 -1.42
C LEU A 254 -15.50 -12.96 -0.57
N VAL A 255 -15.31 -12.88 0.75
CA VAL A 255 -15.45 -14.04 1.64
C VAL A 255 -16.78 -14.07 2.37
N ASN A 256 -17.24 -12.94 2.92
CA ASN A 256 -18.44 -12.90 3.75
C ASN A 256 -19.70 -12.81 2.90
N GLU A 257 -19.63 -12.03 1.84
CA GLU A 257 -20.76 -11.83 0.92
C GLU A 257 -20.67 -12.78 -0.30
N GLY A 258 -19.53 -13.45 -0.51
CA GLY A 258 -19.35 -14.41 -1.61
C GLY A 258 -19.38 -13.77 -3.00
N LEU A 259 -19.05 -12.48 -3.11
CA LEU A 259 -19.18 -11.73 -4.37
C LEU A 259 -18.12 -12.14 -5.39
N ASP A 260 -18.46 -11.97 -6.66
CA ASP A 260 -17.51 -12.02 -7.76
C ASP A 260 -16.40 -10.95 -7.58
N PRO A 261 -15.13 -11.20 -7.92
CA PRO A 261 -14.04 -10.23 -7.74
C PRO A 261 -14.31 -8.86 -8.36
N ALA A 262 -14.94 -8.79 -9.54
CA ALA A 262 -15.26 -7.51 -10.17
C ALA A 262 -16.31 -6.73 -9.36
N GLU A 263 -17.31 -7.43 -8.82
CA GLU A 263 -18.31 -6.82 -7.93
C GLU A 263 -17.68 -6.44 -6.58
N ALA A 264 -16.87 -7.32 -6.00
CA ALA A 264 -16.26 -7.14 -4.68
C ALA A 264 -15.37 -5.90 -4.61
N VAL A 265 -14.57 -5.63 -5.66
CA VAL A 265 -13.79 -4.39 -5.75
C VAL A 265 -14.67 -3.19 -6.10
N ALA A 266 -15.76 -3.37 -6.84
CA ALA A 266 -16.64 -2.27 -7.22
C ALA A 266 -17.54 -1.75 -6.08
N ARG A 267 -17.81 -2.57 -5.04
CA ARG A 267 -18.67 -2.16 -3.91
C ARG A 267 -18.29 -0.80 -3.34
N PRO A 268 -19.28 0.01 -2.92
CA PRO A 268 -19.02 1.30 -2.28
C PRO A 268 -18.31 1.10 -0.95
N ARG A 269 -17.43 2.04 -0.61
CA ARG A 269 -16.51 1.96 0.53
C ARG A 269 -16.72 3.10 1.50
N LYS A 270 -16.27 2.86 2.73
CA LYS A 270 -16.07 3.88 3.75
C LYS A 270 -14.66 3.77 4.34
N ALA A 271 -14.12 4.88 4.80
CA ALA A 271 -12.84 4.88 5.49
C ALA A 271 -12.75 6.10 6.41
N ILE A 272 -12.10 5.91 7.56
CA ILE A 272 -11.73 7.04 8.39
C ILE A 272 -10.47 7.67 7.80
N LEU A 273 -10.53 8.98 7.60
CA LEU A 273 -9.45 9.76 7.02
C LEU A 273 -8.25 9.88 7.97
N VAL A 274 -7.15 10.42 7.43
CA VAL A 274 -5.88 10.56 8.16
C VAL A 274 -5.97 11.54 9.34
N ASP A 275 -7.01 12.37 9.41
CA ASP A 275 -7.30 13.20 10.58
C ASP A 275 -7.78 12.38 11.79
N GLY A 276 -8.04 11.08 11.61
CA GLY A 276 -8.50 10.16 12.65
C GLY A 276 -9.97 10.33 13.03
N GLU A 277 -10.64 11.37 12.56
CA GLU A 277 -11.98 11.76 13.00
C GLU A 277 -13.02 11.63 11.90
N THR A 278 -12.70 12.04 10.66
CA THR A 278 -13.68 12.10 9.58
C THR A 278 -13.93 10.72 8.99
N LEU A 279 -15.16 10.22 9.05
CA LEU A 279 -15.58 9.03 8.30
C LEU A 279 -16.01 9.47 6.89
N ALA A 280 -15.15 9.26 5.90
CA ALA A 280 -15.53 9.45 4.50
C ALA A 280 -16.32 8.21 4.02
N VAL A 281 -17.44 8.44 3.36
CA VAL A 281 -18.34 7.39 2.85
C VAL A 281 -18.74 7.75 1.42
N GLU A 282 -18.66 6.80 0.49
CA GLU A 282 -19.18 7.02 -0.86
C GLU A 282 -20.70 7.14 -0.87
N ALA A 283 -21.24 8.04 -1.71
CA ALA A 283 -22.65 8.40 -1.70
C ALA A 283 -23.60 7.23 -2.02
N ASP A 284 -23.11 6.22 -2.74
CA ASP A 284 -23.82 4.99 -3.08
C ASP A 284 -23.64 3.88 -2.03
N TYR A 285 -22.92 4.13 -0.93
CA TYR A 285 -22.83 3.19 0.18
C TYR A 285 -24.20 3.05 0.87
N PRO A 286 -24.67 1.81 1.17
CA PRO A 286 -25.95 1.60 1.84
C PRO A 286 -26.06 2.37 3.16
N GLY A 287 -27.06 3.26 3.26
CA GLY A 287 -27.28 4.11 4.45
C GLY A 287 -26.39 5.36 4.53
N ALA A 288 -25.55 5.66 3.53
CA ALA A 288 -24.62 6.80 3.57
C ALA A 288 -25.32 8.13 3.90
N ALA A 289 -26.46 8.40 3.25
CA ALA A 289 -27.20 9.64 3.47
C ALA A 289 -27.78 9.76 4.89
N GLU A 290 -28.14 8.63 5.52
CA GLU A 290 -28.59 8.62 6.91
C GLU A 290 -27.41 8.85 7.85
N MET A 291 -26.30 8.14 7.66
CA MET A 291 -25.06 8.30 8.43
C MET A 291 -24.57 9.76 8.43
N ALA A 292 -24.60 10.40 7.25
CA ALA A 292 -24.21 11.80 7.08
C ALA A 292 -25.14 12.80 7.76
N ARG A 293 -26.43 12.46 7.90
CA ARG A 293 -27.38 13.29 8.65
C ARG A 293 -27.24 13.10 10.16
N SER A 294 -26.91 11.89 10.61
CA SER A 294 -26.83 11.54 12.03
C SER A 294 -25.52 11.94 12.70
N ASP A 295 -24.40 12.00 11.96
CA ASP A 295 -23.08 12.36 12.51
C ASP A 295 -22.36 13.36 11.60
N ARG A 296 -22.07 14.56 12.13
CA ARG A 296 -21.38 15.63 11.40
C ARG A 296 -19.94 15.29 11.00
N ARG A 297 -19.35 14.24 11.58
CA ARG A 297 -18.02 13.72 11.20
C ARG A 297 -18.08 12.79 9.99
N VAL A 298 -19.27 12.48 9.49
CA VAL A 298 -19.43 11.70 8.26
C VAL A 298 -19.43 12.64 7.06
N ARG A 299 -18.48 12.43 6.16
CA ARG A 299 -18.37 13.17 4.89
C ARG A 299 -18.82 12.28 3.74
N LEU A 300 -19.89 12.68 3.06
CA LEU A 300 -20.28 12.07 1.79
C LEU A 300 -19.27 12.46 0.71
N MET A 301 -18.82 11.45 -0.02
CA MET A 301 -17.97 11.57 -1.19
C MET A 301 -18.77 11.11 -2.42
N PRO A 302 -18.44 11.61 -3.63
CA PRO A 302 -19.05 11.08 -4.85
C PRO A 302 -18.93 9.54 -4.92
N ALA A 303 -19.92 8.89 -5.54
CA ALA A 303 -19.84 7.46 -5.81
C ALA A 303 -18.59 7.15 -6.65
N LYS A 304 -17.90 6.05 -6.33
CA LYS A 304 -16.68 5.60 -7.02
C LYS A 304 -15.58 6.68 -7.06
N HIS A 305 -15.36 7.37 -5.94
CA HIS A 305 -14.33 8.41 -5.86
C HIS A 305 -12.94 7.79 -5.70
N ASN A 306 -11.97 8.22 -6.52
CA ASN A 306 -10.60 7.64 -6.57
C ASN A 306 -9.86 7.60 -5.21
N SER A 307 -10.22 8.48 -4.27
CA SER A 307 -9.62 8.51 -2.93
C SER A 307 -9.90 7.26 -2.10
N PHE A 308 -10.86 6.42 -2.50
CA PHE A 308 -11.18 5.14 -1.85
C PHE A 308 -10.33 3.98 -2.37
N GLY A 309 -9.18 4.27 -2.97
CA GLY A 309 -8.21 3.27 -3.39
C GLY A 309 -8.62 2.58 -4.68
N HIS A 310 -7.63 1.94 -5.29
CA HIS A 310 -7.77 1.19 -6.53
C HIS A 310 -7.42 -0.26 -6.22
N ALA A 311 -8.45 -1.07 -5.96
CA ALA A 311 -8.31 -2.46 -5.62
C ALA A 311 -8.37 -3.37 -6.85
N HIS A 312 -7.51 -4.38 -6.86
CA HIS A 312 -7.56 -5.46 -7.85
C HIS A 312 -7.59 -6.79 -7.12
N ALA A 313 -8.24 -7.78 -7.72
CA ALA A 313 -8.31 -9.11 -7.14
C ALA A 313 -8.36 -10.18 -8.24
N ILE A 314 -7.72 -11.32 -7.96
CA ILE A 314 -7.85 -12.58 -8.71
C ILE A 314 -8.29 -13.64 -7.70
N VAL A 315 -9.34 -14.38 -8.02
CA VAL A 315 -9.79 -15.58 -7.31
C VAL A 315 -9.56 -16.80 -8.19
N ILE A 316 -8.98 -17.83 -7.60
CA ILE A 316 -8.54 -19.08 -8.23
C ILE A 316 -9.47 -20.19 -7.77
N ASP A 317 -10.48 -20.51 -8.57
CA ASP A 317 -11.45 -21.58 -8.25
C ASP A 317 -10.97 -22.97 -8.69
N GLY A 318 -9.95 -23.03 -9.55
CA GLY A 318 -9.33 -24.28 -10.00
C GLY A 318 -8.25 -24.07 -11.05
N PRO A 319 -7.66 -25.16 -11.57
CA PRO A 319 -6.71 -25.08 -12.67
C PRO A 319 -7.36 -24.39 -13.88
N ARG A 320 -6.87 -23.20 -14.24
CA ARG A 320 -7.38 -22.35 -15.33
C ARG A 320 -8.82 -21.83 -15.16
N ALA A 321 -9.42 -21.98 -13.98
CA ALA A 321 -10.74 -21.42 -13.66
C ALA A 321 -10.56 -20.22 -12.72
N TRP A 322 -10.35 -19.04 -13.30
CA TRP A 322 -10.06 -17.82 -12.55
C TRP A 322 -11.08 -16.74 -12.83
N ARG A 323 -11.36 -15.94 -11.80
CA ARG A 323 -12.18 -14.74 -11.88
C ARG A 323 -11.35 -13.59 -11.38
N ALA A 324 -11.50 -12.41 -11.98
CA ALA A 324 -10.71 -11.26 -11.64
C ALA A 324 -11.49 -9.96 -11.77
N GLY A 325 -11.12 -8.98 -10.96
CA GLY A 325 -11.76 -7.68 -10.87
C GLY A 325 -10.74 -6.55 -10.83
N ALA A 326 -11.06 -5.48 -11.55
CA ALA A 326 -10.33 -4.22 -11.48
C ALA A 326 -11.26 -3.10 -10.97
N ASP A 327 -10.71 -2.22 -10.13
CA ASP A 327 -11.49 -1.15 -9.50
C ASP A 327 -12.08 -0.20 -10.54
N PRO A 328 -13.40 0.05 -10.53
CA PRO A 328 -14.01 1.05 -11.41
C PRO A 328 -13.65 2.50 -11.03
N ARG A 329 -12.89 2.72 -9.95
CA ARG A 329 -12.37 4.02 -9.52
C ARG A 329 -11.10 4.44 -10.26
N SER A 330 -10.50 3.54 -11.04
CA SER A 330 -9.26 3.76 -11.78
C SER A 330 -9.38 3.38 -13.24
N ASP A 331 -8.33 3.66 -14.02
CA ASP A 331 -8.19 3.22 -15.41
C ASP A 331 -7.64 1.76 -15.53
N GLY A 332 -7.61 1.00 -14.43
CA GLY A 332 -7.09 -0.37 -14.43
C GLY A 332 -7.98 -1.35 -15.19
N SER A 333 -7.39 -2.44 -15.70
CA SER A 333 -8.10 -3.49 -16.44
C SER A 333 -7.77 -4.88 -15.90
N VAL A 334 -8.54 -5.86 -16.39
CA VAL A 334 -8.28 -7.29 -16.24
C VAL A 334 -8.01 -7.84 -17.63
N GLU A 335 -6.87 -8.50 -17.80
CA GLU A 335 -6.49 -9.15 -19.06
C GLU A 335 -6.30 -10.64 -18.83
N TYR A 336 -6.93 -11.46 -19.68
CA TYR A 336 -6.70 -12.90 -19.72
C TYR A 336 -5.80 -13.20 -20.90
N VAL A 337 -4.66 -13.85 -20.63
CA VAL A 337 -3.70 -14.26 -21.67
C VAL A 337 -3.87 -15.76 -21.92
N SER A 338 -4.22 -16.11 -23.15
CA SER A 338 -4.35 -17.49 -23.63
C SER A 338 -3.07 -18.01 -24.26
#